data_AF-A0A2S6U4V2-F1
#
_entry.id   AF-A0A2S6U4V2-F1
#
_cell.length_a   1.000
_cell.length_b   1.000
_cell.length_c   1.000
_cell.angle_alpha   90.00
_cell.angle_beta   90.00
_cell.angle_gamma   90.00
#
_symmetry.space_group_name_H-M   'P 1'
#
loop_
_entity.id
_entity.type
_entity.pdbx_description
1 polymer ?
#
loop_
_entity_poly.entity_id
_entity_poly.type
_entity_poly.pdbx_seq_one_letter_code
_entity_poly.pdbx_strand_id
1 'polypeptide(L)'
;MLTSLGMESLIAADLDAYRSLALKLAVNNEELKRLRDSLAENAKTAALFDTEISVRRLERAYQKIWETYAGGGEPQSIRIKADD
;
A
#
# COMPACT_ATOMS: atom_id res chain seq x y z
N MET A 1 1.86 1.03 -1.74
CA MET A 1 0.87 0.07 -2.28
C MET A 1 1.55 -1.20 -2.78
N LEU A 2 2.54 -1.13 -3.70
CA LEU A 2 3.30 -2.33 -4.09
C LEU A 2 4.20 -2.87 -2.96
N THR A 3 4.79 -1.97 -2.17
CA THR A 3 5.56 -2.31 -0.96
C THR A 3 4.72 -3.09 0.07
N SER A 4 3.49 -2.66 0.32
CA SER A 4 2.57 -3.37 1.23
C SER A 4 2.09 -4.73 0.72
N LEU A 5 2.34 -5.04 -0.55
CA LEU A 5 2.04 -6.32 -1.18
C LEU A 5 3.29 -7.19 -1.35
N GLY A 6 4.45 -6.78 -0.83
CA GLY A 6 5.73 -7.49 -1.02
C GLY A 6 6.20 -7.53 -2.47
N MET A 7 5.77 -6.55 -3.28
CA MET A 7 6.06 -6.49 -4.72
C MET A 7 7.02 -5.34 -5.04
N GLU A 8 8.06 -5.13 -4.21
CA GLU A 8 9.03 -4.05 -4.47
C GLU A 8 9.80 -4.23 -5.77
N SER A 9 9.95 -5.48 -6.25
CA SER A 9 10.57 -5.78 -7.55
C SER A 9 9.85 -5.17 -8.75
N LEU A 10 8.61 -4.70 -8.58
CA LEU A 10 7.84 -4.00 -9.62
C LEU A 10 8.00 -2.48 -9.57
N ILE A 11 8.72 -1.93 -8.60
CA ILE A 11 8.92 -0.50 -8.43
C ILE A 11 10.14 -0.09 -9.26
N ALA A 12 9.89 0.44 -10.46
CA ALA A 12 10.94 1.02 -11.30
C ALA A 12 11.37 2.40 -10.79
N ALA A 13 12.67 2.67 -10.77
CA ALA A 13 13.23 3.95 -10.33
C ALA A 13 13.09 5.07 -11.39
N ASP A 14 13.02 4.69 -12.66
CA ASP A 14 12.92 5.59 -13.82
C ASP A 14 12.23 4.91 -15.01
N LEU A 15 12.12 5.64 -16.12
CA LEU A 15 11.42 5.19 -17.32
C LEU A 15 12.13 4.06 -18.06
N ASP A 16 13.46 4.03 -18.07
CA ASP A 16 14.24 3.01 -18.76
C ASP A 16 14.20 1.67 -17.99
N ALA A 17 14.29 1.74 -16.66
CA ALA A 17 14.06 0.62 -15.77
C ALA A 17 12.62 0.07 -15.92
N TYR A 18 11.63 0.96 -16.00
CA TYR A 18 10.23 0.58 -16.23
C TYR A 18 10.07 -0.15 -17.56
N ARG A 19 10.62 0.40 -18.65
CA ARG A 19 10.56 -0.22 -19.98
C ARG A 19 11.22 -1.58 -20.00
N SER A 20 12.40 -1.70 -19.40
CA SER A 20 13.16 -2.95 -19.34
C SER A 20 12.40 -4.02 -18.57
N LEU A 21 11.81 -3.65 -17.43
CA LEU A 21 10.97 -4.54 -16.62
C LEU A 21 9.72 -4.98 -17.39
N ALA A 22 9.02 -4.05 -18.06
CA ALA A 22 7.83 -4.36 -18.84
C ALA A 22 8.14 -5.33 -20.00
N LEU A 23 9.24 -5.11 -20.71
CA LEU A 23 9.69 -6.00 -21.79
C LEU A 23 10.06 -7.39 -21.25
N LYS A 24 10.82 -7.46 -20.14
CA LYS A 24 11.17 -8.72 -19.48
C LYS A 24 9.93 -9.54 -19.15
N LEU A 25 8.92 -8.91 -18.54
CA LEU A 25 7.67 -9.58 -18.17
C LEU A 25 6.83 -9.97 -19.39
N ALA A 26 6.83 -9.16 -20.45
CA ALA A 26 6.08 -9.43 -21.67
C ALA A 26 6.59 -10.67 -22.43
N VAL A 27 7.91 -10.92 -22.41
CA VAL A 27 8.51 -12.08 -23.07
C VAL A 27 8.61 -13.32 -22.16
N ASN A 28 8.49 -13.15 -20.85
CA ASN A 28 8.59 -14.23 -19.86
C ASN A 28 7.23 -14.51 -19.18
N ASN A 29 6.38 -15.27 -19.88
CA ASN A 29 5.04 -15.63 -19.39
C ASN A 29 5.05 -16.39 -18.05
N GLU A 30 6.07 -17.22 -17.81
CA GLU A 30 6.22 -17.95 -16.54
C GLU A 30 6.45 -17.01 -15.36
N GLU A 31 7.35 -16.03 -15.51
CA GLU A 31 7.61 -15.01 -14.50
C GLU A 31 6.38 -14.11 -14.28
N LEU A 32 5.69 -13.72 -15.36
CA LEU A 32 4.45 -12.96 -15.28
C LEU A 32 3.35 -13.73 -14.55
N LYS A 33 3.22 -15.04 -14.80
CA LYS A 33 2.25 -15.90 -14.10
C LYS A 33 2.56 -15.98 -12.61
N ARG A 34 3.80 -16.28 -12.22
CA ARG A 34 4.22 -16.32 -10.80
C ARG A 34 3.91 -15.01 -10.08
N LEU A 35 4.15 -13.89 -10.74
CA LEU A 35 3.88 -12.57 -10.20
C LEU A 35 2.37 -12.32 -9.99
N ARG A 36 1.53 -12.75 -10.94
CA ARG A 36 0.07 -12.70 -10.81
C ARG A 36 -0.45 -13.60 -9.70
N ASP A 37 0.10 -14.81 -9.59
CA ASP A 37 -0.26 -15.76 -8.53
C ASP A 37 0.11 -15.18 -7.15
N SER A 38 1.32 -14.63 -7.02
CA SER A 38 1.75 -13.94 -5.80
C SER A 38 0.87 -12.74 -5.47
N LEU A 39 0.45 -11.96 -6.46
CA LEU A 39 -0.49 -10.85 -6.24
C LEU A 39 -1.83 -11.34 -5.73
N ALA A 40 -2.38 -12.40 -6.34
CA ALA A 40 -3.66 -12.97 -5.94
C ALA A 40 -3.62 -13.51 -4.50
N GLU A 41 -2.53 -14.17 -4.10
CA GLU A 41 -2.37 -14.63 -2.71
C GLU A 41 -2.16 -13.47 -1.74
N ASN A 42 -1.27 -12.53 -2.05
CA ASN A 42 -0.99 -11.40 -1.17
C ASN A 42 -2.21 -10.47 -1.03
N ALA A 43 -3.03 -10.33 -2.08
CA ALA A 43 -4.24 -9.52 -2.02
C ALA A 43 -5.29 -10.05 -1.03
N LYS A 44 -5.31 -11.36 -0.74
CA LYS A 44 -6.26 -11.95 0.22
C LYS A 44 -5.97 -11.54 1.66
N THR A 45 -4.71 -11.25 1.98
CA THR A 45 -4.25 -11.00 3.36
C THR A 45 -3.73 -9.59 3.56
N ALA A 46 -3.49 -8.84 2.48
CA ALA A 46 -2.97 -7.50 2.60
C ALA A 46 -4.00 -6.53 3.17
N ALA A 47 -3.59 -5.81 4.23
CA ALA A 47 -4.38 -4.74 4.84
C ALA A 47 -4.79 -3.63 3.86
N LEU A 48 -4.17 -3.55 2.68
CA LEU A 48 -4.59 -2.65 1.60
C LEU A 48 -6.03 -2.93 1.11
N PHE A 49 -6.46 -4.20 1.17
CA PHE A 49 -7.80 -4.62 0.76
C PHE A 49 -8.71 -4.93 1.95
N ASP A 50 -8.18 -4.87 3.18
CA ASP A 50 -8.99 -4.95 4.39
C ASP A 50 -9.66 -3.60 4.65
N THR A 51 -10.91 -3.52 4.21
CA THR A 51 -11.75 -2.32 4.37
C THR A 51 -11.98 -2.01 5.85
N GLU A 52 -12.14 -3.04 6.69
CA GLU A 52 -12.47 -2.87 8.10
C GLU A 52 -11.29 -2.26 8.89
N ILE A 53 -10.07 -2.77 8.66
CA ILE A 53 -8.85 -2.19 9.22
C ILE A 53 -8.64 -0.77 8.71
N SER A 54 -8.90 -0.52 7.42
CA SER A 54 -8.77 0.81 6.82
C SER A 54 -9.74 1.83 7.43
N VAL A 55 -11.00 1.44 7.65
CA VAL A 55 -12.01 2.27 8.31
C VAL A 55 -11.61 2.55 9.76
N ARG A 56 -11.21 1.54 10.54
CA ARG A 56 -10.73 1.74 11.92
C ARG A 56 -9.57 2.72 12.01
N ARG A 57 -8.62 2.65 11.06
CA ARG A 57 -7.48 3.58 11.01
C ARG A 57 -7.94 5.01 10.70
N LEU A 58 -8.93 5.18 9.83
CA LEU A 58 -9.53 6.48 9.52
C LEU A 58 -10.31 7.04 10.72
N GLU A 59 -11.10 6.23 11.40
CA GLU A 59 -11.83 6.63 12.62
C GLU A 59 -10.87 7.11 13.71
N ARG A 60 -9.77 6.38 13.94
CA ARG A 60 -8.70 6.81 14.86
C ARG A 60 -8.08 8.14 14.44
N ALA A 61 -7.92 8.38 13.14
CA ALA A 61 -7.42 9.66 12.64
C ALA A 61 -8.39 10.79 12.96
N TYR A 62 -9.68 10.61 12.70
CA TYR A 62 -10.71 11.61 13.01
C TYR A 62 -10.82 11.88 14.50
N GLN A 63 -10.74 10.84 15.33
CA GLN A 63 -10.74 11.02 16.78
C GLN A 63 -9.56 11.90 17.23
N LYS A 64 -8.36 11.66 16.71
CA LYS A 64 -7.18 12.45 17.06
C LYS A 64 -7.24 13.90 16.56
N ILE A 65 -7.85 14.11 15.39
CA ILE A 65 -8.15 15.46 14.87
C ILE A 65 -9.12 16.16 15.83
N TRP A 66 -10.19 15.49 16.22
CA TRP A 66 -11.20 16.03 17.12
C TRP A 66 -10.63 16.37 18.50
N GLU A 67 -9.83 15.48 19.09
CA GLU A 67 -9.15 15.71 20.38
C GLU A 67 -8.24 16.93 20.32
N THR A 68 -7.50 17.11 19.22
CA THR A 68 -6.63 18.29 19.01
C THR A 68 -7.45 19.57 18.96
N TYR A 69 -8.51 19.58 18.16
CA TYR A 69 -9.38 20.74 18.01
C TYR A 69 -10.12 21.09 19.31
N ALA A 70 -10.69 20.09 20.00
CA ALA A 70 -11.40 20.28 21.26
C ALA A 70 -10.48 20.80 22.38
N GLY A 71 -9.19 20.46 22.33
CA GLY A 71 -8.15 21.01 23.20
C GLY A 71 -7.68 22.42 22.83
N GLY A 72 -8.23 23.05 21.79
CA GLY A 72 -7.82 24.38 21.32
C GLY A 72 -6.52 24.39 20.50
N GLY A 73 -6.07 23.22 20.06
CA GLY A 73 -4.87 23.09 19.22
C GLY A 73 -5.12 23.46 17.77
N GLU A 74 -4.07 23.99 17.12
CA GLU A 74 -4.06 24.25 15.67
C GLU A 74 -3.97 22.93 14.86
N PRO A 75 -4.43 22.92 13.60
CA PRO A 75 -4.26 21.79 12.71
C PRO A 75 -2.79 21.39 12.54
N GLN A 76 -2.49 20.11 12.72
CA GLN A 76 -1.13 19.57 12.61
C GLN A 76 -1.11 18.23 11.88
N SER A 77 0.06 17.88 11.32
CA SER A 77 0.25 16.58 10.68
C SER A 77 0.13 15.46 11.70
N ILE A 78 -0.75 14.49 11.42
CA ILE A 78 -0.92 13.30 12.23
C ILE A 78 -0.50 12.06 11.46
N ARG A 79 0.17 11.14 12.14
CA ARG A 79 0.52 9.82 11.61
C ARG A 79 -0.11 8.76 12.49
N ILE A 80 -1.09 8.04 11.95
CA ILE A 80 -1.67 6.87 12.60
C ILE A 80 -0.78 5.67 12.29
N LYS A 81 -0.31 4.98 13.34
CA LYS A 81 0.45 3.75 13.16
C LYS A 81 -0.46 2.66 12.60
N ALA A 82 0.08 1.86 11.70
CA ALA A 82 -0.47 0.55 11.42
C ALA A 82 -0.08 -0.32 12.62
N ASP A 83 -0.97 -0.45 13.61
CA ASP A 83 -0.85 -1.54 14.58
C ASP A 83 -1.32 -2.84 13.88
N ASP A 84 -0.71 -3.96 14.27
CA ASP A 84 -0.93 -5.33 13.75
C ASP A 84 -2.38 -5.81 13.97
#